data_AF-A0A2D6KXB0-F1
#
_entry.id   AF-A0A2D6KXB0-F1
#
_cell.length_a   1.000
_cell.length_b   1.000
_cell.length_c   1.000
_cell.angle_alpha   90.00
_cell.angle_beta   90.00
_cell.angle_gamma   90.00
#
_symmetry.space_group_name_H-M   'P 1'
#
loop_
_entity.id
_entity.type
_entity.pdbx_description
1 polymer ?
#
loop_
_entity_poly.entity_id
_entity_poly.type
_entity_poly.pdbx_seq_one_letter_code
_entity_poly.pdbx_strand_id
1 'polypeptide(L)' 'VLELFLDIINGKKISLSRYETASTGELEKEIKKVVKEKKGLSIGAYMGIIMAKYKGKVDGREVMKVLKKVV' A
#
# COMPACT_ATOMS: atom_id res chain seq x y z
N VAL A 1 -20.14 2.08 -4.20
CA VAL A 1 -20.19 2.67 -5.57
C VAL A 1 -21.17 3.84 -5.64
N LEU A 2 -22.42 3.71 -5.15
CA LEU A 2 -23.43 4.79 -5.15
C LEU A 2 -23.03 6.07 -4.37
N GLU A 3 -22.33 5.94 -3.25
CA GLU A 3 -21.89 7.10 -2.45
C GLU A 3 -20.93 8.04 -3.20
N LEU A 4 -20.09 7.48 -4.08
CA LEU A 4 -19.13 8.27 -4.86
C LEU A 4 -19.84 9.21 -5.85
N PHE A 5 -20.95 8.76 -6.43
CA PHE A 5 -21.74 9.56 -7.37
C PHE A 5 -22.46 10.72 -6.67
N LEU A 6 -22.94 10.52 -5.44
CA LEU A 6 -23.60 11.56 -4.65
C LEU A 6 -22.65 12.71 -4.28
N ASP A 7 -21.37 12.42 -4.06
CA ASP A 7 -20.36 13.44 -3.74
C ASP A 7 -19.94 14.28 -4.96
N ILE A 8 -19.94 13.69 -6.17
CA ILE A 8 -19.69 14.41 -7.45
C ILE A 8 -20.81 15.41 -7.71
N ILE A 9 -22.07 14.97 -7.54
CA ILE A 9 -23.27 15.76 -7.83
C ILE A 9 -23.39 16.98 -6.90
N ASN A 10 -22.91 16.88 -5.66
CA ASN A 10 -22.97 17.96 -4.67
C ASN A 10 -21.83 19.00 -4.79
N GLY A 11 -21.03 18.99 -5.86
CA GLY A 11 -19.99 20.00 -6.11
C GLY A 11 -18.85 20.02 -5.08
N LYS A 12 -18.79 19.02 -4.20
CA LYS A 12 -17.64 18.82 -3.32
C LYS A 12 -16.48 18.35 -4.19
N LYS A 13 -15.35 19.04 -4.13
CA LYS A 13 -14.07 18.47 -4.59
C LYS A 13 -13.89 17.13 -3.86
N ILE A 14 -14.11 16.04 -4.57
CA ILE A 14 -13.80 14.72 -4.03
C ILE A 14 -12.29 14.71 -3.81
N SER A 15 -11.89 14.78 -2.54
CA SER A 15 -10.54 14.39 -2.15
C SER A 15 -10.42 12.88 -2.38
N LEU A 16 -9.98 12.53 -3.58
CA LEU A 16 -9.57 11.17 -3.96
C LEU A 16 -8.47 10.62 -3.04
N SER A 17 -7.96 11.41 -2.09
CA SER A 17 -6.99 11.05 -1.05
C SER A 17 -7.39 9.89 -0.15
N ARG A 18 -8.69 9.53 -0.07
CA ARG A 18 -9.13 8.30 0.62
C ARG A 18 -9.11 7.05 -0.28
N TYR A 19 -9.01 7.25 -1.59
CA TYR A 19 -8.82 6.23 -2.62
C TYR A 19 -7.39 6.22 -3.20
N GLU A 20 -6.57 7.21 -2.83
CA GLU A 20 -5.11 7.13 -2.91
C GLU A 20 -4.71 5.92 -2.05
N THR A 21 -4.52 4.80 -2.73
CA THR A 21 -3.72 3.63 -2.32
C THR A 21 -2.92 3.95 -1.06
N ALA A 22 -3.35 3.43 0.09
CA ALA A 22 -2.78 3.62 1.43
C ALA A 22 -1.51 4.48 1.41
N SER A 23 -1.69 5.80 1.67
CA SER A 23 -0.66 6.85 1.66
C SER A 23 0.75 6.26 1.73
N THR A 24 1.52 6.39 0.64
CA THR A 24 2.79 5.69 0.39
C THR A 24 3.72 5.59 1.61
N GLY A 25 3.67 6.58 2.52
CA GLY A 25 4.42 6.58 3.77
C GLY A 25 4.01 5.52 4.82
N GLU A 26 2.74 5.13 4.91
CA GLU A 26 2.30 4.04 5.82
C GLU A 26 2.77 2.67 5.32
N LEU A 27 2.64 2.43 4.02
CA LEU A 27 3.13 1.21 3.38
C LEU A 27 4.65 1.08 3.53
N GLU A 28 5.40 2.17 3.31
CA GLU A 28 6.85 2.19 3.51
C GLU A 28 7.27 1.90 4.95
N LYS A 29 6.60 2.50 5.93
CA LYS A 29 6.86 2.23 7.36
C LYS A 29 6.65 0.76 7.69
N GLU A 30 5.57 0.17 7.19
CA GLU A 30 5.26 -1.22 7.44
C GLU A 30 6.25 -2.17 6.77
N ILE A 31 6.62 -1.91 5.51
CA ILE A 31 7.65 -2.69 4.80
C ILE A 31 8.98 -2.63 5.56
N LYS A 32 9.42 -1.44 6.00
CA LYS A 32 10.64 -1.27 6.80
C LYS A 32 10.57 -2.04 8.11
N LYS A 33 9.40 -2.09 8.76
CA LYS A 33 9.19 -2.86 9.99
C LYS A 33 9.34 -4.36 9.74
N VAL A 34 8.67 -4.90 8.72
CA VAL A 34 8.75 -6.32 8.35
C VAL A 34 10.19 -6.73 8.00
N VAL A 35 10.92 -5.90 7.24
CA VAL A 35 12.34 -6.15 6.89
C VAL A 35 13.24 -6.15 8.13
N LYS A 36 13.00 -5.23 9.09
CA LYS A 36 13.74 -5.20 10.35
C LYS A 36 13.47 -6.40 11.24
N GLU A 37 12.21 -6.84 11.32
CA GLU A 37 11.79 -7.98 12.15
C GLU A 37 12.24 -9.33 11.57
N LYS A 38 12.31 -9.45 10.24
CA LYS A 38 12.62 -10.70 9.54
C LYS A 38 13.79 -10.53 8.58
N LYS A 39 14.97 -10.16 9.10
CA LYS A 39 16.18 -9.92 8.32
C LYS A 39 16.64 -11.17 7.55
N GLY A 40 17.30 -10.94 6.41
CA GLY A 40 17.94 -12.00 5.63
C GLY A 40 16.98 -12.79 4.72
N LEU A 41 15.70 -12.42 4.64
CA LEU A 41 14.77 -13.00 3.67
C LEU A 41 15.02 -12.43 2.26
N SER A 42 14.65 -13.22 1.25
CA SER A 42 14.65 -12.75 -0.14
C SER A 42 13.53 -11.73 -0.38
N ILE A 43 13.70 -10.89 -1.40
CA ILE A 43 12.68 -9.91 -1.83
C ILE A 43 11.33 -10.61 -2.11
N GLY A 44 11.36 -11.80 -2.70
CA GLY A 44 10.14 -12.59 -2.96
C GLY A 44 9.45 -13.06 -1.68
N ALA A 45 10.20 -13.43 -0.64
CA ALA A 45 9.64 -13.80 0.65
C ALA A 45 8.98 -12.61 1.35
N TYR A 46 9.61 -11.42 1.31
CA TYR A 46 8.97 -10.20 1.82
C TYR A 46 7.71 -9.84 1.04
N MET A 47 7.73 -10.02 -0.30
CA MET A 47 6.55 -9.81 -1.13
C MET A 47 5.40 -10.71 -0.68
N GLY A 48 5.64 -12.00 -0.47
CA GLY A 48 4.64 -12.94 0.02
C GLY A 48 4.03 -12.52 1.36
N ILE A 49 4.88 -12.07 2.30
CA ILE A 49 4.43 -11.62 3.62
C ILE A 49 3.54 -10.37 3.51
N ILE A 50 3.98 -9.35 2.75
CA ILE A 50 3.22 -8.11 2.57
C ILE A 50 1.90 -8.41 1.82
N MET A 51 1.95 -9.18 0.74
CA MET A 51 0.75 -9.53 -0.04
C MET A 51 -0.26 -10.32 0.78
N ALA A 52 0.19 -11.27 1.60
CA ALA A 52 -0.67 -12.03 2.51
C ALA A 52 -1.30 -11.14 3.59
N LYS A 53 -0.52 -10.22 4.17
CA LYS A 53 -0.99 -9.28 5.21
C LYS A 53 -2.06 -8.33 4.69
N TYR A 54 -1.85 -7.76 3.51
CA TYR A 54 -2.75 -6.78 2.92
C TYR A 54 -3.83 -7.40 2.03
N LYS A 55 -3.79 -8.71 1.77
CA LYS A 55 -4.79 -9.47 0.99
C LYS A 55 -5.12 -8.80 -0.37
N GLY A 56 -4.10 -8.32 -1.08
CA GLY A 56 -4.26 -7.65 -2.36
C GLY A 56 -4.82 -6.21 -2.31
N LYS A 57 -4.97 -5.61 -1.12
CA LYS A 57 -5.39 -4.20 -0.95
C LYS A 57 -4.30 -3.17 -1.27
N VAL A 58 -3.12 -3.63 -1.68
CA VAL A 58 -1.95 -2.79 -2.00
C VAL A 58 -1.44 -3.15 -3.40
N ASP A 59 -0.96 -2.15 -4.15
CA ASP A 59 -0.37 -2.39 -5.47
C ASP A 59 1.01 -3.07 -5.32
N GLY A 60 1.17 -4.25 -5.92
CA GLY A 60 2.42 -5.00 -5.83
C GLY A 60 3.62 -4.34 -6.50
N ARG A 61 3.39 -3.46 -7.48
CA ARG A 61 4.45 -2.66 -8.09
C ARG A 61 4.99 -1.64 -7.09
N GLU A 62 4.12 -1.02 -6.30
CA GLU A 62 4.54 -0.08 -5.25
C GLU A 62 5.31 -0.81 -4.14
N VAL A 63 4.81 -1.96 -3.68
CA VAL A 63 5.53 -2.79 -2.70
C VAL A 63 6.92 -3.19 -3.22
N MET A 64 7.03 -3.58 -4.49
CA MET A 64 8.31 -3.96 -5.11
C MET A 64 9.29 -2.80 -5.20
N LYS A 65 8.81 -1.60 -5.59
CA LYS A 65 9.63 -0.39 -5.63
C LYS A 65 10.20 -0.07 -4.25
N VAL A 66 9.39 -0.19 -3.20
CA VAL A 66 9.85 0.06 -1.83
C VAL A 66 10.84 -1.02 -1.41
N LEU A 67 10.52 -2.31 -1.56
CA LEU A 67 11.40 -3.40 -1.14
C LEU A 67 12.81 -3.30 -1.77
N LYS A 68 12.90 -2.98 -3.06
CA LYS A 68 14.19 -2.75 -3.76
C LYS A 68 15.03 -1.60 -3.19
N LYS A 69 14.44 -0.67 -2.45
CA LYS A 69 15.15 0.45 -1.79
C LYS A 69 15.66 0.09 -0.40
N VAL A 70 15.10 -0.94 0.24
CA VAL A 70 15.36 -1.26 1.66
C VAL A 70 16.07 -2.61 1.88
N VAL A 71 15.92 -3.55 0.94
CA VAL A 71 16.54 -4.88 0.95
C VAL A 71 17.68 -4.92 -0.06
#